data_AF-A0A850M1B8-F1
#
_entry.id   AF-A0A850M1B8-F1
#
_cell.length_a   1.000
_cell.length_b   1.000
_cell.length_c   1.000
_cell.angle_alpha   90.00
_cell.angle_beta   90.00
_cell.angle_gamma   90.00
#
_symmetry.space_group_name_H-M   'P 1'
#
loop_
_entity.id
_entity.type
_entity.pdbx_description
1 polymer ?
#
loop_
_entity_poly.entity_id
_entity_poly.type
_entity_poly.pdbx_seq_one_letter_code
_entity_poly.pdbx_strand_id
1 'polypeptide(L)'
;MDYNDNLRTIDFSKQYEDEFGFTHYVFTSEIFYNPKYVIPENSLELFQKFLGGGSREYPSDGNVPVDIAANEAKIILNKIKEISESPTNKFHRVAAELLKDNNQLNLLRGAIRLYLEELTTRDWRRKRATDDIDFWIPSPTLLEYVLKKTGWKKNKKTREWEKKVTWKDLWANKRKSTILIASNDLLQSLNFGSGGYLEGSSLKNIIKKKLKRGFDVDLSDIINVAIVNNIPESKDPNSPWMAIIECANMRDPRVTSNIISLSRYAYGIAYYIKRVGVSLNVYKDTFKNKKLFSDEDVIKVCKVSSHLLDDHNYEAESTRRRIYENLVIHERRKLQYSKNLYKFTSRVLNLLNSKYEYARVIFEISFF
;
A
#
# COMPACT_ATOMS: atom_id res chain seq x y z
N MET A 1 12.17 3.96 -24.74
CA MET A 1 11.09 2.97 -24.61
C MET A 1 9.84 3.78 -24.41
N ASP A 2 9.04 3.86 -25.46
CA ASP A 2 7.72 4.48 -25.38
C ASP A 2 6.90 3.69 -24.38
N TYR A 3 6.69 4.27 -23.20
CA TYR A 3 5.57 3.87 -22.37
C TYR A 3 4.34 4.23 -23.19
N ASN A 4 3.73 3.24 -23.87
CA ASN A 4 2.32 3.33 -24.19
C ASN A 4 1.64 3.68 -22.87
N ASP A 5 1.25 4.95 -22.72
CA ASP A 5 0.55 5.43 -21.54
C ASP A 5 -0.82 4.75 -21.64
N ASN A 6 -0.89 3.53 -21.11
CA ASN A 6 -2.08 2.70 -21.03
C ASN A 6 -3.05 3.45 -20.10
N LEU A 7 -3.70 4.47 -20.64
CA LEU A 7 -4.76 5.20 -19.96
C LEU A 7 -5.74 4.15 -19.47
N ARG A 8 -6.04 4.20 -18.17
CA ARG A 8 -6.99 3.28 -17.58
C ARG A 8 -8.36 3.55 -18.20
N THR A 9 -8.77 2.68 -19.11
CA THR A 9 -10.13 2.67 -19.63
C THR A 9 -11.02 1.99 -18.59
N ILE A 10 -12.11 2.66 -18.22
CA ILE A 10 -13.13 2.12 -17.33
C ILE A 10 -14.45 2.10 -18.07
N ASP A 11 -15.07 0.93 -18.11
CA ASP A 11 -16.38 0.74 -18.72
C ASP A 11 -17.46 0.74 -17.64
N PHE A 12 -18.54 1.46 -17.89
CA PHE A 12 -19.74 1.39 -17.07
C PHE A 12 -20.54 0.14 -17.43
N SER A 13 -21.16 -0.49 -16.43
CA SER A 13 -22.04 -1.64 -16.63
C SER A 13 -23.46 -1.23 -17.00
N LYS A 14 -23.86 -0.02 -16.63
CA LYS A 14 -25.18 0.54 -16.95
C LYS A 14 -25.12 2.05 -17.08
N GLN A 15 -25.92 2.60 -17.99
CA GLN A 15 -26.17 4.03 -18.13
C GLN A 15 -27.69 4.28 -18.15
N TYR A 16 -28.15 5.34 -17.48
CA TYR A 16 -29.54 5.79 -17.54
C TYR A 16 -29.67 7.30 -17.25
N GLU A 17 -30.80 7.89 -17.58
CA GLU A 17 -31.16 9.26 -17.22
C GLU A 17 -32.23 9.26 -16.12
N ASP A 18 -32.11 10.14 -15.13
CA ASP A 18 -33.13 10.30 -14.07
C ASP A 18 -34.21 11.33 -14.44
N GLU A 19 -35.21 11.47 -13.58
CA GLU A 19 -36.33 12.40 -13.77
C GLU A 19 -35.91 13.89 -13.75
N PHE A 20 -34.71 14.20 -13.27
CA PHE A 20 -34.14 15.54 -13.21
C PHE A 20 -33.19 15.84 -14.40
N GLY A 21 -33.04 14.89 -15.32
CA GLY A 21 -32.18 14.99 -16.49
C GLY A 21 -30.68 14.80 -16.19
N PHE A 22 -30.34 14.10 -15.12
CA PHE A 22 -28.97 13.66 -14.85
C PHE A 22 -28.68 12.34 -15.56
N THR A 23 -27.51 12.25 -16.20
CA THR A 23 -26.98 11.01 -16.73
C THR A 23 -26.19 10.27 -15.65
N HIS A 24 -26.63 9.05 -15.33
CA HIS A 24 -25.99 8.16 -14.38
C HIS A 24 -25.09 7.16 -15.12
N TYR A 25 -23.84 7.07 -14.71
CA TYR A 25 -22.90 6.01 -15.12
C TYR A 25 -22.63 5.09 -13.95
N VAL A 26 -23.12 3.85 -14.05
CA VAL A 26 -22.98 2.83 -13.01
C VAL A 26 -21.79 1.94 -13.35
N PHE A 27 -20.84 1.85 -12.44
CA PHE A 27 -19.70 0.96 -12.54
C PHE A 27 -19.86 -0.21 -11.57
N THR A 28 -19.34 -1.38 -11.94
CA THR A 28 -19.30 -2.52 -11.02
C THR A 28 -18.05 -2.43 -10.15
N SER A 29 -18.20 -2.60 -8.85
CA SER A 29 -17.07 -2.75 -7.93
C SER A 29 -16.26 -4.00 -8.27
N GLU A 30 -14.98 -3.96 -7.97
CA GLU A 30 -14.07 -5.06 -8.30
C GLU A 30 -12.95 -5.15 -7.28
N ILE A 31 -12.15 -6.20 -7.38
CA ILE A 31 -10.88 -6.32 -6.67
C ILE A 31 -9.77 -6.43 -7.71
N PHE A 32 -8.61 -5.82 -7.43
CA PHE A 32 -7.34 -6.17 -8.08
C PHE A 32 -7.25 -7.66 -8.38
N TYR A 33 -6.96 -7.94 -9.64
CA TYR A 33 -6.81 -9.28 -10.18
C TYR A 33 -5.73 -10.04 -9.41
N ASN A 34 -6.04 -11.28 -9.04
CA ASN A 34 -5.07 -12.20 -8.44
C ASN A 34 -5.22 -13.59 -9.04
N PRO A 35 -4.32 -14.02 -9.93
CA PRO A 35 -4.42 -15.33 -10.59
C PRO A 35 -4.24 -16.50 -9.62
N LYS A 36 -3.65 -16.28 -8.44
CA LYS A 36 -3.35 -17.34 -7.45
C LYS A 36 -4.40 -17.47 -6.36
N TYR A 37 -5.44 -16.64 -6.38
CA TYR A 37 -6.45 -16.63 -5.33
C TYR A 37 -7.85 -16.36 -5.87
N VAL A 38 -8.73 -17.34 -5.65
CA VAL A 38 -10.17 -17.20 -5.86
C VAL A 38 -10.82 -16.95 -4.51
N ILE A 39 -11.66 -15.92 -4.41
CA ILE A 39 -12.45 -15.67 -3.20
C ILE A 39 -13.58 -16.70 -3.14
N PRO A 40 -13.65 -17.54 -2.11
CA PRO A 40 -14.77 -18.45 -1.95
C PRO A 40 -16.09 -17.72 -1.77
N GLU A 41 -17.19 -18.25 -2.29
CA GLU A 41 -18.55 -17.78 -1.97
C GLU A 41 -19.00 -18.27 -0.59
N ASN A 42 -18.61 -19.49 -0.22
CA ASN A 42 -18.97 -20.10 1.05
C ASN A 42 -18.18 -19.49 2.23
N SER A 43 -18.88 -19.15 3.31
CA SER A 43 -18.29 -18.52 4.49
C SER A 43 -17.32 -19.42 5.27
N LEU A 44 -17.52 -20.74 5.30
CA LEU A 44 -16.61 -21.69 5.93
C LEU A 44 -15.33 -21.85 5.12
N GLU A 45 -15.45 -21.97 3.79
CA GLU A 45 -14.28 -22.04 2.92
C GLU A 45 -13.46 -20.74 2.99
N LEU A 46 -14.12 -19.58 3.07
CA LEU A 46 -13.47 -18.30 3.29
C LEU A 46 -12.68 -18.27 4.62
N PHE A 47 -13.24 -18.84 5.69
CA PHE A 47 -12.56 -18.99 6.98
C PHE A 47 -11.32 -19.88 6.86
N GLN A 48 -11.45 -21.04 6.22
CA GLN A 48 -10.35 -21.98 6.01
C GLN A 48 -9.24 -21.38 5.14
N LYS A 49 -9.58 -20.64 4.07
CA LYS A 49 -8.62 -19.90 3.25
C LYS A 49 -7.89 -18.85 4.09
N PHE A 50 -8.60 -18.09 4.93
CA PHE A 50 -7.99 -17.12 5.83
C PHE A 50 -6.96 -17.78 6.77
N LEU A 51 -7.33 -18.92 7.40
CA LEU A 51 -6.43 -19.68 8.27
C LEU A 51 -5.19 -20.21 7.53
N GLY A 52 -5.38 -20.72 6.32
CA GLY A 52 -4.29 -21.20 5.46
C GLY A 52 -3.42 -20.09 4.86
N GLY A 53 -3.59 -18.83 5.31
CA GLY A 53 -2.93 -17.64 4.75
C GLY A 53 -3.27 -17.36 3.29
N GLY A 54 -4.24 -18.09 2.74
CA GLY A 54 -4.82 -17.88 1.43
C GLY A 54 -5.41 -16.48 1.40
N SER A 55 -4.83 -15.63 0.57
CA SER A 55 -5.14 -14.22 0.61
C SER A 55 -4.73 -13.53 -0.68
N ARG A 56 -5.33 -12.36 -0.88
CA ARG A 56 -5.07 -11.49 -2.00
C ARG A 56 -3.59 -11.09 -2.04
N GLU A 57 -2.92 -11.37 -3.16
CA GLU A 57 -1.67 -10.71 -3.53
C GLU A 57 -2.00 -9.23 -3.73
N TYR A 58 -1.17 -8.35 -3.20
CA TYR A 58 -1.29 -6.94 -3.45
C TYR A 58 -0.56 -6.62 -4.76
N PRO A 59 -1.12 -5.76 -5.62
CA PRO A 59 -0.37 -5.21 -6.74
C PRO A 59 0.99 -4.70 -6.23
N SER A 60 2.03 -5.10 -6.94
CA SER A 60 3.42 -4.86 -6.57
C SER A 60 4.16 -4.38 -7.82
N ASP A 61 5.06 -3.43 -7.64
CA ASP A 61 5.93 -2.87 -8.68
C ASP A 61 7.33 -3.49 -8.65
N GLY A 62 7.54 -4.51 -7.81
CA GLY A 62 8.78 -5.27 -7.79
C GLY A 62 8.68 -6.60 -7.05
N ASN A 63 9.84 -7.17 -6.74
CA ASN A 63 10.01 -8.51 -6.20
C ASN A 63 10.67 -8.53 -4.82
N VAL A 64 11.30 -7.43 -4.37
CA VAL A 64 11.84 -7.33 -3.00
C VAL A 64 10.69 -7.08 -2.02
N PRO A 65 10.49 -7.93 -0.99
CA PRO A 65 9.56 -7.63 0.08
C PRO A 65 9.83 -6.26 0.71
N VAL A 66 8.77 -5.48 0.94
CA VAL A 66 8.92 -4.09 1.36
C VAL A 66 9.64 -3.93 2.70
N ASP A 67 9.62 -4.94 3.58
CA ASP A 67 10.36 -4.97 4.84
C ASP A 67 11.88 -5.05 4.64
N ILE A 68 12.32 -5.85 3.64
CA ILE A 68 13.73 -5.93 3.24
C ILE A 68 14.20 -4.58 2.67
N ALA A 69 13.42 -3.99 1.77
CA ALA A 69 13.74 -2.67 1.22
C ALA A 69 13.73 -1.57 2.31
N ALA A 70 12.78 -1.64 3.26
CA ALA A 70 12.71 -0.72 4.39
C ALA A 70 13.91 -0.84 5.34
N ASN A 71 14.46 -2.05 5.53
CA ASN A 71 15.69 -2.25 6.31
C ASN A 71 16.89 -1.57 5.64
N GLU A 72 17.02 -1.67 4.32
CA GLU A 72 18.06 -0.95 3.58
C GLU A 72 17.89 0.57 3.65
N ALA A 73 16.65 1.06 3.58
CA ALA A 73 16.36 2.48 3.79
C ALA A 73 16.78 2.95 5.18
N LYS A 74 16.49 2.18 6.24
CA LYS A 74 16.93 2.48 7.61
C LYS A 74 18.45 2.58 7.73
N ILE A 75 19.20 1.68 7.08
CA ILE A 75 20.68 1.74 7.07
C ILE A 75 21.17 3.07 6.47
N ILE A 76 20.57 3.51 5.36
CA ILE A 76 20.90 4.79 4.71
C ILE A 76 20.55 5.97 5.62
N LEU A 77 19.33 6.01 6.18
CA LEU A 77 18.88 7.07 7.08
C LEU A 77 19.76 7.17 8.34
N ASN A 78 20.09 6.03 8.96
CA ASN A 78 20.99 5.98 10.12
C ASN A 78 22.38 6.51 9.77
N LYS A 79 22.88 6.24 8.55
CA LYS A 79 24.16 6.80 8.12
C LYS A 79 24.11 8.31 7.92
N ILE A 80 23.00 8.86 7.43
CA ILE A 80 22.78 10.31 7.36
C ILE A 80 22.78 10.91 8.77
N LYS A 81 22.09 10.25 9.72
CA LYS A 81 22.09 10.65 11.14
C LYS A 81 23.50 10.69 11.73
N GLU A 82 24.29 9.63 11.55
CA GLU A 82 25.68 9.57 12.02
C GLU A 82 26.53 10.73 11.45
N ILE A 83 26.35 11.06 10.16
CA ILE A 83 27.04 12.21 9.54
C ILE A 83 26.58 13.54 10.18
N SER A 84 25.29 13.68 10.47
CA SER A 84 24.74 14.87 11.13
C SER A 84 25.31 15.11 12.54
N GLU A 85 25.79 14.05 13.19
CA GLU A 85 26.37 14.08 14.55
C GLU A 85 27.91 14.17 14.53
N SER A 86 28.54 14.23 13.34
CA SER A 86 29.99 14.19 13.18
C SER A 86 30.54 15.53 12.65
N PRO A 87 30.97 16.48 13.51
CA PRO A 87 31.38 17.83 13.11
C PRO A 87 32.54 17.88 12.11
N THR A 88 33.39 16.83 12.10
CA THR A 88 34.55 16.72 11.21
C THR A 88 34.18 16.19 9.82
N ASN A 89 32.98 15.63 9.63
CA ASN A 89 32.54 15.15 8.34
C ASN A 89 32.19 16.31 7.41
N LYS A 90 32.71 16.29 6.18
CA LYS A 90 32.46 17.34 5.18
C LYS A 90 30.97 17.61 4.88
N PHE A 91 30.09 16.64 5.14
CA PHE A 91 28.64 16.78 4.94
C PHE A 91 27.86 17.07 6.22
N HIS A 92 28.52 17.24 7.36
CA HIS A 92 27.90 17.45 8.68
C HIS A 92 26.79 18.51 8.65
N ARG A 93 27.12 19.73 8.19
CA ARG A 93 26.17 20.86 8.17
C ARG A 93 24.92 20.55 7.33
N VAL A 94 25.11 19.93 6.17
CA VAL A 94 24.00 19.58 5.26
C VAL A 94 23.13 18.49 5.89
N ALA A 95 23.73 17.46 6.47
CA ALA A 95 22.99 16.38 7.14
C ALA A 95 22.25 16.89 8.39
N ALA A 96 22.87 17.78 9.18
CA ALA A 96 22.24 18.40 10.34
C ALA A 96 21.02 19.24 9.95
N GLU A 97 21.11 20.08 8.89
CA GLU A 97 19.97 20.87 8.44
C GLU A 97 18.83 19.98 7.91
N LEU A 98 19.15 18.91 7.18
CA LEU A 98 18.13 17.95 6.70
C LEU A 98 17.37 17.23 7.82
N LEU A 99 17.98 17.12 9.01
CA LEU A 99 17.41 16.42 10.16
C LEU A 99 16.86 17.35 11.24
N LYS A 100 16.85 18.66 11.01
CA LYS A 100 16.46 19.69 11.98
C LYS A 100 15.04 19.52 12.54
N ASP A 101 14.11 19.05 11.72
CA ASP A 101 12.73 18.75 12.14
C ASP A 101 12.57 17.39 12.83
N ASN A 102 13.68 16.69 13.12
CA ASN A 102 13.75 15.35 13.72
C ASN A 102 12.93 14.26 13.01
N ASN A 103 12.43 14.50 11.80
CA ASN A 103 11.68 13.52 11.03
C ASN A 103 12.49 13.00 9.84
N GLN A 104 13.33 12.00 10.10
CA GLN A 104 14.14 11.31 9.09
C GLN A 104 13.31 10.70 7.96
N LEU A 105 12.04 10.35 8.21
CA LEU A 105 11.16 9.74 7.22
C LEU A 105 10.72 10.74 6.14
N ASN A 106 10.86 12.05 6.37
CA ASN A 106 10.65 13.06 5.33
C ASN A 106 11.69 12.99 4.20
N LEU A 107 12.80 12.29 4.40
CA LEU A 107 13.80 12.01 3.38
C LEU A 107 13.40 10.84 2.47
N LEU A 108 12.27 10.19 2.73
CA LEU A 108 11.73 9.07 1.96
C LEU A 108 10.39 9.43 1.33
N ARG A 109 10.04 8.67 0.28
CA ARG A 109 8.74 8.71 -0.39
C ARG A 109 8.24 7.31 -0.69
N GLY A 110 7.10 7.26 -1.38
CA GLY A 110 6.56 6.05 -1.96
C GLY A 110 6.23 4.97 -0.94
N ALA A 111 6.32 3.71 -1.37
CA ALA A 111 5.94 2.55 -0.55
C ALA A 111 6.77 2.43 0.74
N ILE A 112 8.06 2.79 0.69
CA ILE A 112 8.95 2.67 1.85
C ILE A 112 8.57 3.67 2.95
N ARG A 113 8.20 4.90 2.60
CA ARG A 113 7.69 5.86 3.59
C ARG A 113 6.39 5.36 4.21
N LEU A 114 5.43 4.92 3.38
CA LEU A 114 4.15 4.38 3.87
C LEU A 114 4.35 3.16 4.78
N TYR A 115 5.35 2.33 4.47
CA TYR A 115 5.75 1.22 5.31
C TYR A 115 6.31 1.71 6.64
N LEU A 116 7.33 2.58 6.65
CA LEU A 116 8.02 2.98 7.88
C LEU A 116 7.17 3.85 8.83
N GLU A 117 6.24 4.65 8.30
CA GLU A 117 5.27 5.42 9.08
C GLU A 117 4.08 4.57 9.57
N GLU A 118 4.07 3.26 9.28
CA GLU A 118 3.02 2.31 9.68
C GLU A 118 1.61 2.68 9.17
N LEU A 119 1.53 3.40 8.05
CA LEU A 119 0.28 3.94 7.52
C LEU A 119 -0.60 2.90 6.82
N THR A 120 -0.16 1.66 6.72
CA THR A 120 -0.78 0.61 5.90
C THR A 120 -1.13 -0.62 6.73
N THR A 121 -2.01 -1.48 6.20
CA THR A 121 -2.39 -2.70 6.90
C THR A 121 -1.18 -3.63 7.04
N ARG A 122 -1.14 -4.40 8.14
CA ARG A 122 -0.14 -5.47 8.31
C ARG A 122 -0.11 -6.44 7.13
N ASP A 123 -1.27 -6.66 6.50
CA ASP A 123 -1.40 -7.58 5.37
C ASP A 123 -0.69 -7.05 4.12
N TRP A 124 -0.86 -5.77 3.81
CA TRP A 124 -0.10 -5.07 2.77
C TRP A 124 1.40 -5.11 3.08
N ARG A 125 1.80 -4.81 4.31
CA ARG A 125 3.21 -4.79 4.75
C ARG A 125 3.94 -6.13 4.55
N ARG A 126 3.23 -7.26 4.60
CA ARG A 126 3.79 -8.60 4.39
C ARG A 126 3.86 -9.05 2.93
N LYS A 127 3.09 -8.43 2.04
CA LYS A 127 2.82 -8.95 0.70
C LYS A 127 3.12 -7.98 -0.42
N ARG A 128 3.27 -6.71 -0.08
CA ARG A 128 3.76 -5.69 -0.99
C ARG A 128 5.25 -5.94 -1.23
N ALA A 129 5.64 -5.98 -2.49
CA ALA A 129 7.03 -6.02 -2.91
C ALA A 129 7.34 -4.86 -3.85
N THR A 130 8.47 -4.19 -3.65
CA THR A 130 8.97 -3.08 -4.49
C THR A 130 10.42 -3.37 -4.89
N ASP A 131 10.85 -2.90 -6.05
CA ASP A 131 12.26 -2.96 -6.46
C ASP A 131 13.00 -1.62 -6.26
N ASP A 132 12.31 -0.60 -5.73
CA ASP A 132 12.86 0.75 -5.53
C ASP A 132 12.74 1.30 -4.10
N ILE A 133 13.68 2.19 -3.75
CA ILE A 133 13.60 3.12 -2.62
C ILE A 133 13.62 4.53 -3.18
N ASP A 134 12.50 5.24 -3.04
CA ASP A 134 12.38 6.65 -3.42
C ASP A 134 12.87 7.58 -2.31
N PHE A 135 14.02 8.22 -2.52
CA PHE A 135 14.51 9.28 -1.64
C PHE A 135 14.02 10.66 -2.05
N TRP A 136 13.88 11.54 -1.07
CA TRP A 136 13.58 12.96 -1.22
C TRP A 136 14.65 13.79 -0.51
N ILE A 137 15.87 13.75 -1.05
CA ILE A 137 17.06 14.35 -0.42
C ILE A 137 17.59 15.49 -1.30
N PRO A 138 17.43 16.76 -0.87
CA PRO A 138 17.88 17.96 -1.60
C PRO A 138 19.38 18.04 -1.90
N SER A 139 20.20 17.20 -1.25
CA SER A 139 21.63 17.10 -1.51
C SER A 139 21.98 15.78 -2.20
N PRO A 140 22.03 15.73 -3.55
CA PRO A 140 22.43 14.54 -4.28
C PRO A 140 23.83 14.04 -3.90
N THR A 141 24.77 14.95 -3.63
CA THR A 141 26.16 14.60 -3.26
C THR A 141 26.26 13.91 -1.91
N LEU A 142 25.44 14.32 -0.92
CA LEU A 142 25.31 13.61 0.35
C LEU A 142 24.74 12.21 0.14
N LEU A 143 23.64 12.09 -0.62
CA LEU A 143 23.02 10.79 -0.89
C LEU A 143 23.99 9.84 -1.60
N GLU A 144 24.69 10.30 -2.65
CA GLU A 144 25.70 9.48 -3.34
C GLU A 144 26.84 9.06 -2.39
N TYR A 145 27.29 9.94 -1.49
CA TYR A 145 28.30 9.60 -0.50
C TYR A 145 27.81 8.50 0.44
N VAL A 146 26.58 8.62 0.95
CA VAL A 146 25.99 7.64 1.87
C VAL A 146 25.78 6.30 1.17
N LEU A 147 25.22 6.29 -0.04
CA LEU A 147 25.00 5.08 -0.84
C LEU A 147 26.31 4.32 -1.06
N LYS A 148 27.40 5.01 -1.44
CA LYS A 148 28.73 4.38 -1.57
C LYS A 148 29.19 3.77 -0.24
N LYS A 149 28.99 4.46 0.88
CA LYS A 149 29.40 3.99 2.21
C LYS A 149 28.55 2.81 2.73
N THR A 150 27.32 2.66 2.27
CA THR A 150 26.40 1.58 2.69
C THR A 150 26.34 0.41 1.69
N GLY A 151 27.28 0.35 0.74
CA GLY A 151 27.50 -0.81 -0.13
C GLY A 151 26.73 -0.78 -1.45
N TRP A 152 26.14 0.36 -1.83
CA TRP A 152 25.47 0.53 -3.11
C TRP A 152 26.48 0.85 -4.21
N LYS A 153 26.20 0.36 -5.43
CA LYS A 153 27.05 0.56 -6.60
C LYS A 153 26.25 1.26 -7.68
N LYS A 154 26.81 2.33 -8.25
CA LYS A 154 26.21 3.02 -9.40
C LYS A 154 26.43 2.19 -10.66
N ASN A 155 25.35 1.74 -11.29
CA ASN A 155 25.41 1.05 -12.56
C ASN A 155 25.69 2.08 -13.68
N LYS A 156 26.76 1.86 -14.46
CA LYS A 156 27.17 2.80 -15.51
C LYS A 156 26.19 2.85 -16.69
N LYS A 157 25.45 1.77 -16.94
CA LYS A 157 24.51 1.64 -18.06
C LYS A 157 23.16 2.30 -17.73
N THR A 158 22.55 1.91 -16.62
CA THR A 158 21.23 2.44 -16.19
C THR A 158 21.36 3.79 -15.50
N ARG A 159 22.56 4.14 -15.01
CA ARG A 159 22.86 5.31 -14.15
C ARG A 159 22.19 5.25 -12.77
N GLU A 160 21.59 4.12 -12.43
CA GLU A 160 20.90 3.88 -11.15
C GLU A 160 21.85 3.37 -10.08
N TRP A 161 21.46 3.54 -8.81
CA TRP A 161 22.16 2.96 -7.66
C TRP A 161 21.56 1.62 -7.33
N GLU A 162 22.40 0.58 -7.32
CA GLU A 162 21.96 -0.81 -7.17
C GLU A 162 22.64 -1.49 -5.98
N LYS A 163 21.89 -2.33 -5.28
CA LYS A 163 22.40 -3.22 -4.23
C LYS A 163 21.75 -4.59 -4.33
N LYS A 164 22.56 -5.64 -4.32
CA LYS A 164 22.03 -7.02 -4.25
C LYS A 164 21.57 -7.30 -2.82
N VAL A 165 20.28 -7.55 -2.65
CA VAL A 165 19.68 -7.93 -1.36
C VAL A 165 19.32 -9.41 -1.37
N THR A 166 19.38 -10.05 -0.21
CA THR A 166 19.10 -11.49 -0.05
C THR A 166 18.19 -11.70 1.16
N TRP A 167 17.18 -12.55 1.02
CA TRP A 167 16.27 -12.91 2.09
C TRP A 167 15.86 -14.38 1.99
N LYS A 168 15.32 -14.91 3.08
CA LYS A 168 14.73 -16.26 3.09
C LYS A 168 13.25 -16.14 2.72
N ASP A 169 12.87 -16.75 1.61
CA ASP A 169 11.46 -16.99 1.30
C ASP A 169 10.93 -18.02 2.30
N LEU A 170 10.06 -17.58 3.19
CA LEU A 170 9.48 -18.41 4.23
C LEU A 170 8.53 -19.48 3.66
N TRP A 171 7.92 -19.23 2.50
CA TRP A 171 7.01 -20.16 1.84
C TRP A 171 7.77 -21.26 1.11
N ALA A 172 8.77 -20.88 0.32
CA ALA A 172 9.58 -21.83 -0.44
C ALA A 172 10.70 -22.45 0.41
N ASN A 173 10.95 -21.92 1.62
CA ASN A 173 12.12 -22.22 2.45
C ASN A 173 13.45 -22.10 1.67
N LYS A 174 13.51 -21.16 0.71
CA LYS A 174 14.66 -20.94 -0.19
C LYS A 174 15.21 -19.54 -0.02
N ARG A 175 16.53 -19.39 -0.14
CA ARG A 175 17.14 -18.06 -0.23
C ARG A 175 16.83 -17.46 -1.60
N LYS A 176 16.30 -16.24 -1.61
CA LYS A 176 16.09 -15.42 -2.79
C LYS A 176 17.06 -14.24 -2.76
N SER A 177 17.50 -13.80 -3.93
CA SER A 177 18.27 -12.57 -4.07
C SER A 177 17.84 -11.83 -5.32
N THR A 178 17.72 -10.52 -5.23
CA THR A 178 17.46 -9.64 -6.37
C THR A 178 18.21 -8.32 -6.19
N ILE A 179 18.16 -7.46 -7.20
CA ILE A 179 18.72 -6.12 -7.16
C ILE A 179 17.64 -5.16 -6.66
N LEU A 180 17.98 -4.38 -5.65
CA LEU A 180 17.20 -3.24 -5.18
C LEU A 180 17.80 -1.96 -5.75
N ILE A 181 16.95 -1.03 -6.17
CA ILE A 181 17.34 0.25 -6.76
C ILE A 181 17.09 1.39 -5.77
N ALA A 182 18.00 2.36 -5.70
CA ALA A 182 17.81 3.60 -4.97
C ALA A 182 17.73 4.77 -5.95
N SER A 183 16.63 5.53 -5.86
CA SER A 183 16.34 6.70 -6.69
C SER A 183 16.32 7.96 -5.82
N ASN A 184 16.61 9.12 -6.41
CA ASN A 184 16.31 10.41 -5.78
C ASN A 184 15.26 11.10 -6.63
N ASP A 185 14.03 11.18 -6.12
CA ASP A 185 12.87 11.72 -6.83
C ASP A 185 13.09 13.20 -7.21
N LEU A 186 13.94 13.94 -6.48
CA LEU A 186 14.31 15.32 -6.82
C LEU A 186 15.13 15.44 -8.12
N LEU A 187 15.83 14.38 -8.53
CA LEU A 187 16.50 14.34 -9.83
C LEU A 187 15.50 14.03 -10.96
N GLN A 188 14.42 13.31 -10.65
CA GLN A 188 13.34 13.03 -11.60
C GLN A 188 12.41 14.24 -11.77
N SER A 189 12.18 15.03 -10.73
CA SER A 189 11.32 16.23 -10.77
C SER A 189 11.83 17.35 -11.67
N LEU A 190 13.13 17.33 -12.00
CA LEU A 190 13.77 18.27 -12.93
C LEU A 190 13.64 17.83 -14.40
N ASN A 191 13.07 16.66 -14.67
CA ASN A 191 12.87 16.15 -16.03
C ASN A 191 11.49 16.58 -16.56
N PHE A 192 11.43 17.77 -17.16
CA PHE A 192 10.19 18.42 -17.63
C PHE A 192 9.47 17.66 -18.77
N GLY A 193 10.13 16.70 -19.42
CA GLY A 193 9.59 15.99 -20.59
C GLY A 193 8.61 14.85 -20.29
N SER A 194 8.52 14.36 -19.05
CA SER A 194 7.73 13.16 -18.70
C SER A 194 6.54 13.43 -17.76
N GLY A 195 6.06 14.69 -17.67
CA GLY A 195 4.83 15.05 -16.94
C GLY A 195 4.88 14.89 -15.41
N GLY A 196 6.07 14.67 -14.83
CA GLY A 196 6.24 14.28 -13.43
C GLY A 196 6.69 15.40 -12.51
N TYR A 197 5.97 16.52 -12.41
CA TYR A 197 6.24 17.46 -11.31
C TYR A 197 5.92 16.77 -9.98
N LEU A 198 6.96 16.51 -9.20
CA LEU A 198 6.88 15.88 -7.91
C LEU A 198 6.89 16.96 -6.83
N GLU A 199 5.82 17.02 -6.03
CA GLU A 199 5.72 17.97 -4.91
C GLU A 199 6.15 17.26 -3.64
N GLY A 200 7.18 17.69 -2.91
CA GLY A 200 7.53 17.25 -1.54
C GLY A 200 7.55 15.74 -1.24
N SER A 201 7.56 15.38 0.05
CA SER A 201 7.52 13.97 0.49
C SER A 201 6.28 13.60 1.31
N SER A 202 5.46 14.58 1.70
CA SER A 202 4.31 14.39 2.60
C SER A 202 3.30 13.36 2.10
N LEU A 203 2.47 12.83 3.01
CA LEU A 203 1.42 11.87 2.66
C LEU A 203 0.45 12.43 1.61
N LYS A 204 0.06 13.70 1.73
CA LYS A 204 -0.72 14.43 0.70
C LYS A 204 -0.07 14.28 -0.67
N ASN A 205 1.21 14.57 -0.74
CA ASN A 205 1.92 14.59 -2.00
C ASN A 205 2.14 13.19 -2.60
N ILE A 206 2.34 12.19 -1.75
CA ILE A 206 2.37 10.78 -2.16
C ILE A 206 1.02 10.39 -2.76
N ILE A 207 -0.09 10.68 -2.07
CA ILE A 207 -1.44 10.38 -2.57
C ILE A 207 -1.70 11.09 -3.90
N LYS A 208 -1.33 12.37 -4.02
CA LYS A 208 -1.49 13.15 -5.25
C LYS A 208 -0.74 12.53 -6.44
N LYS A 209 0.55 12.17 -6.26
CA LYS A 209 1.36 11.47 -7.28
C LYS A 209 0.68 10.17 -7.71
N LYS A 210 0.28 9.36 -6.73
CA LYS A 210 -0.32 8.04 -6.92
C LYS A 210 -1.68 8.10 -7.62
N LEU A 211 -2.53 9.05 -7.24
CA LEU A 211 -3.86 9.22 -7.85
C LEU A 211 -3.77 9.77 -9.29
N LYS A 212 -2.80 10.65 -9.57
CA LYS A 212 -2.51 11.11 -10.93
C LYS A 212 -2.02 9.99 -11.84
N ARG A 213 -1.09 9.14 -11.36
CA ARG A 213 -0.55 8.00 -12.13
C ARG A 213 -1.61 6.92 -12.36
N GLY A 214 -2.25 6.46 -11.27
CA GLY A 214 -3.37 5.54 -11.32
C GLY A 214 -3.05 4.07 -11.54
N PHE A 215 -1.80 3.64 -11.34
CA PHE A 215 -1.46 2.21 -11.43
C PHE A 215 -2.14 1.42 -10.29
N ASP A 216 -2.41 0.12 -10.47
CA ASP A 216 -3.05 -0.70 -9.44
C ASP A 216 -2.29 -0.67 -8.10
N VAL A 217 -0.96 -0.64 -8.17
CA VAL A 217 -0.09 -0.48 -7.00
C VAL A 217 -0.29 0.86 -6.29
N ASP A 218 -0.52 1.93 -7.06
CA ASP A 218 -0.75 3.27 -6.52
C ASP A 218 -2.11 3.36 -5.81
N LEU A 219 -3.16 2.83 -6.45
CA LEU A 219 -4.50 2.78 -5.86
C LEU A 219 -4.54 1.86 -4.64
N SER A 220 -3.83 0.72 -4.70
CA SER A 220 -3.67 -0.20 -3.58
C SER A 220 -3.05 0.47 -2.36
N ASP A 221 -2.00 1.28 -2.56
CA ASP A 221 -1.35 2.02 -1.47
C ASP A 221 -2.32 3.02 -0.83
N ILE A 222 -3.04 3.81 -1.65
CA ILE A 222 -4.06 4.76 -1.17
C ILE A 222 -5.16 4.05 -0.37
N ILE A 223 -5.67 2.92 -0.89
CA ILE A 223 -6.68 2.10 -0.21
C ILE A 223 -6.18 1.62 1.14
N ASN A 224 -4.93 1.17 1.24
CA ASN A 224 -4.38 0.70 2.52
C ASN A 224 -4.18 1.83 3.53
N VAL A 225 -3.80 3.02 3.07
CA VAL A 225 -3.77 4.22 3.91
C VAL A 225 -5.17 4.57 4.40
N ALA A 226 -6.17 4.54 3.52
CA ALA A 226 -7.58 4.82 3.86
C ALA A 226 -8.16 3.80 4.84
N ILE A 227 -7.84 2.51 4.69
CA ILE A 227 -8.27 1.45 5.62
C ILE A 227 -7.81 1.75 7.04
N VAL A 228 -6.53 2.06 7.22
CA VAL A 228 -5.92 2.22 8.56
C VAL A 228 -6.27 3.57 9.17
N ASN A 229 -6.15 4.64 8.40
CA ASN A 229 -6.21 6.01 8.91
C ASN A 229 -7.59 6.65 8.75
N ASN A 230 -8.53 6.01 8.03
CA ASN A 230 -9.87 6.55 7.76
C ASN A 230 -9.80 8.01 7.26
N ILE A 231 -8.96 8.27 6.24
CA ILE A 231 -8.62 9.60 5.72
C ILE A 231 -9.83 10.56 5.85
N PRO A 232 -9.81 11.47 6.84
CA PRO A 232 -10.96 12.30 7.13
C PRO A 232 -11.05 13.43 6.13
N GLU A 233 -12.27 13.92 5.88
CA GLU A 233 -12.42 15.19 5.18
C GLU A 233 -11.75 16.28 6.01
N SER A 234 -10.97 17.12 5.35
CA SER A 234 -10.25 18.21 5.99
C SER A 234 -10.04 19.35 5.03
N LYS A 235 -10.07 20.57 5.57
CA LYS A 235 -9.69 21.80 4.87
C LYS A 235 -8.22 22.17 5.09
N ASP A 236 -7.50 21.42 5.94
CA ASP A 236 -6.06 21.63 6.14
C ASP A 236 -5.31 21.40 4.83
N PRO A 237 -4.60 22.42 4.29
CA PRO A 237 -3.83 22.34 3.05
C PRO A 237 -2.82 21.20 3.02
N ASN A 238 -2.34 20.71 4.17
CA ASN A 238 -1.36 19.63 4.26
C ASN A 238 -1.99 18.24 4.42
N SER A 239 -3.32 18.16 4.55
CA SER A 239 -3.99 16.89 4.78
C SER A 239 -3.96 15.97 3.55
N PRO A 240 -3.95 14.64 3.75
CA PRO A 240 -4.08 13.68 2.65
C PRO A 240 -5.38 13.84 1.84
N TRP A 241 -6.45 14.33 2.46
CA TRP A 241 -7.72 14.59 1.77
C TRP A 241 -7.63 15.70 0.73
N MET A 242 -6.82 16.73 0.99
CA MET A 242 -6.60 17.81 0.02
C MET A 242 -6.01 17.30 -1.29
N ALA A 243 -5.23 16.22 -1.29
CA ALA A 243 -4.75 15.60 -2.52
C ALA A 243 -5.90 15.09 -3.40
N ILE A 244 -6.95 14.53 -2.79
CA ILE A 244 -8.12 14.01 -3.48
C ILE A 244 -8.97 15.16 -4.02
N ILE A 245 -9.16 16.23 -3.23
CA ILE A 245 -9.82 17.47 -3.68
C ILE A 245 -9.10 18.07 -4.88
N GLU A 246 -7.78 18.25 -4.78
CA GLU A 246 -6.97 18.81 -5.86
C GLU A 246 -7.06 17.97 -7.13
N CYS A 247 -6.97 16.64 -7.02
CA CYS A 247 -7.11 15.74 -8.16
C CYS A 247 -8.52 15.79 -8.78
N ALA A 248 -9.58 15.77 -7.97
CA ALA A 248 -10.96 15.86 -8.46
C ALA A 248 -11.24 17.21 -9.15
N ASN A 249 -10.64 18.30 -8.66
CA ASN A 249 -10.77 19.63 -9.27
C ASN A 249 -10.06 19.75 -10.61
N MET A 250 -9.09 18.89 -10.93
CA MET A 250 -8.43 18.91 -12.25
C MET A 250 -9.42 18.62 -13.38
N ARG A 251 -10.47 17.83 -13.11
CA ARG A 251 -11.45 17.35 -14.11
C ARG A 251 -10.78 16.73 -15.35
N ASP A 252 -9.57 16.22 -15.17
CA ASP A 252 -8.81 15.53 -16.20
C ASP A 252 -9.39 14.12 -16.38
N PRO A 253 -9.67 13.67 -17.62
CA PRO A 253 -10.29 12.36 -17.85
C PRO A 253 -9.53 11.18 -17.23
N ARG A 254 -8.20 11.21 -17.27
CA ARG A 254 -7.36 10.15 -16.65
C ARG A 254 -7.51 10.17 -15.14
N VAL A 255 -7.40 11.35 -14.52
CA VAL A 255 -7.52 11.49 -13.06
C VAL A 255 -8.93 11.10 -12.60
N THR A 256 -9.98 11.49 -13.32
CA THR A 256 -11.36 11.07 -13.04
C THR A 256 -11.51 9.56 -13.15
N SER A 257 -10.96 8.93 -14.20
CA SER A 257 -10.94 7.46 -14.33
C SER A 257 -10.23 6.78 -13.15
N ASN A 258 -9.10 7.35 -12.70
CA ASN A 258 -8.37 6.85 -11.54
C ASN A 258 -9.18 6.98 -10.23
N ILE A 259 -9.93 8.07 -10.04
CA ILE A 259 -10.80 8.27 -8.86
C ILE A 259 -11.98 7.29 -8.87
N ILE A 260 -12.58 7.05 -10.04
CA ILE A 260 -13.66 6.06 -10.18
C ILE A 260 -13.09 4.66 -9.88
N SER A 261 -11.92 4.33 -10.43
CA SER A 261 -11.25 3.04 -10.19
C SER A 261 -10.86 2.83 -8.73
N LEU A 262 -10.34 3.88 -8.08
CA LEU A 262 -10.09 3.90 -6.64
C LEU A 262 -11.36 3.52 -5.88
N SER A 263 -12.50 4.09 -6.28
CA SER A 263 -13.79 3.81 -5.65
C SER A 263 -14.28 2.38 -5.92
N ARG A 264 -14.17 1.89 -7.16
CA ARG A 264 -14.51 0.51 -7.54
C ARG A 264 -13.74 -0.51 -6.71
N TYR A 265 -12.42 -0.33 -6.62
CA TYR A 265 -11.57 -1.21 -5.83
C TYR A 265 -11.83 -1.08 -4.33
N ALA A 266 -11.97 0.14 -3.81
CA ALA A 266 -12.22 0.36 -2.39
C ALA A 266 -13.54 -0.29 -1.95
N TYR A 267 -14.63 -0.16 -2.74
CA TYR A 267 -15.91 -0.84 -2.47
C TYR A 267 -15.77 -2.37 -2.49
N GLY A 268 -15.17 -2.93 -3.55
CA GLY A 268 -15.04 -4.38 -3.67
C GLY A 268 -14.17 -5.00 -2.57
N ILE A 269 -13.10 -4.31 -2.18
CA ILE A 269 -12.25 -4.68 -1.05
C ILE A 269 -12.99 -4.55 0.28
N ALA A 270 -13.77 -3.50 0.48
CA ALA A 270 -14.58 -3.32 1.69
C ALA A 270 -15.57 -4.47 1.86
N TYR A 271 -16.21 -4.91 0.77
CA TYR A 271 -17.12 -6.05 0.75
C TYR A 271 -16.41 -7.35 1.11
N TYR A 272 -15.30 -7.67 0.43
CA TYR A 272 -14.50 -8.85 0.74
C TYR A 272 -14.03 -8.87 2.21
N ILE A 273 -13.48 -7.76 2.70
CA ILE A 273 -13.01 -7.63 4.08
C ILE A 273 -14.18 -7.83 5.08
N LYS A 274 -15.38 -7.32 4.76
CA LYS A 274 -16.59 -7.56 5.57
C LYS A 274 -16.90 -9.05 5.66
N ARG A 275 -16.91 -9.75 4.51
CA ARG A 275 -17.18 -11.19 4.44
C ARG A 275 -16.18 -11.99 5.27
N VAL A 276 -14.89 -11.64 5.21
CA VAL A 276 -13.86 -12.25 6.07
C VAL A 276 -14.15 -12.00 7.55
N GLY A 277 -14.50 -10.77 7.93
CA GLY A 277 -14.85 -10.44 9.33
C GLY A 277 -16.07 -11.22 9.84
N VAL A 278 -17.12 -11.35 9.02
CA VAL A 278 -18.33 -12.13 9.35
C VAL A 278 -17.99 -13.62 9.46
N SER A 279 -17.23 -14.15 8.51
CA SER A 279 -16.77 -15.54 8.51
C SER A 279 -15.94 -15.88 9.76
N LEU A 280 -15.01 -14.99 10.15
CA LEU A 280 -14.28 -15.10 11.40
C LEU A 280 -15.21 -15.09 12.62
N ASN A 281 -16.21 -14.21 12.63
CA ASN A 281 -17.15 -14.15 13.74
C ASN A 281 -17.88 -15.48 13.95
N VAL A 282 -18.31 -16.12 12.86
CA VAL A 282 -19.07 -17.38 12.88
C VAL A 282 -18.19 -18.59 13.23
N TYR A 283 -16.99 -18.69 12.64
CA TYR A 283 -16.20 -19.93 12.69
C TYR A 283 -15.00 -19.92 13.63
N LYS A 284 -14.57 -18.78 14.19
CA LYS A 284 -13.38 -18.72 15.07
C LYS A 284 -13.39 -19.71 16.23
N ASP A 285 -14.56 -19.97 16.83
CA ASP A 285 -14.67 -20.88 17.98
C ASP A 285 -14.45 -22.35 17.61
N THR A 286 -14.68 -22.72 16.34
CA THR A 286 -14.37 -24.06 15.86
C THR A 286 -12.88 -24.39 15.98
N PHE A 287 -12.00 -23.37 15.95
CA PHE A 287 -10.55 -23.53 16.09
C PHE A 287 -10.12 -24.02 17.49
N LYS A 288 -10.98 -23.83 18.51
CA LYS A 288 -10.74 -24.39 19.86
C LYS A 288 -10.97 -25.90 19.92
N ASN A 289 -11.75 -26.46 18.99
CA ASN A 289 -12.12 -27.87 19.01
C ASN A 289 -10.98 -28.74 18.44
N LYS A 290 -10.30 -29.50 19.31
CA LYS A 290 -9.20 -30.41 18.93
C LYS A 290 -9.62 -31.52 17.95
N LYS A 291 -10.91 -31.87 17.87
CA LYS A 291 -11.43 -32.83 16.88
C LYS A 291 -11.57 -32.24 15.48
N LEU A 292 -11.83 -30.93 15.38
CA LEU A 292 -12.00 -30.22 14.10
C LEU A 292 -10.69 -29.64 13.59
N PHE A 293 -9.81 -29.21 14.50
CA PHE A 293 -8.47 -28.74 14.20
C PHE A 293 -7.48 -29.48 15.08
N SER A 294 -6.78 -30.46 14.53
CA SER A 294 -5.75 -31.23 15.21
C SER A 294 -4.55 -30.36 15.58
N ASP A 295 -3.62 -30.86 16.40
CA ASP A 295 -2.40 -30.13 16.72
C ASP A 295 -1.49 -29.96 15.48
N GLU A 296 -1.54 -30.88 14.53
CA GLU A 296 -0.89 -30.74 13.22
C GLU A 296 -1.46 -29.58 12.40
N ASP A 297 -2.79 -29.37 12.45
CA ASP A 297 -3.44 -28.24 11.79
C ASP A 297 -2.99 -26.90 12.39
N VAL A 298 -2.87 -26.85 13.72
CA VAL A 298 -2.33 -25.67 14.43
C VAL A 298 -0.89 -25.40 13.99
N ILE A 299 -0.05 -26.44 13.82
CA ILE A 299 1.34 -26.30 13.36
C ILE A 299 1.34 -25.73 11.95
N LYS A 300 0.47 -26.23 11.08
CA LYS A 300 0.37 -25.79 9.69
C LYS A 300 -0.05 -24.33 9.58
N VAL A 301 -1.06 -23.91 10.35
CA VAL A 301 -1.49 -22.50 10.40
C VAL A 301 -0.39 -21.61 10.96
N CYS A 302 0.32 -22.06 12.00
CA CYS A 302 1.46 -21.35 12.57
C CYS A 302 2.56 -21.12 11.53
N LYS A 303 2.92 -22.15 10.75
CA LYS A 303 3.93 -22.06 9.68
C LYS A 303 3.59 -21.04 8.59
N VAL A 304 2.31 -20.80 8.35
CA VAL A 304 1.85 -19.81 7.37
C VAL A 304 1.88 -18.37 7.93
N SER A 305 1.79 -18.23 9.26
CA SER A 305 1.93 -16.94 9.93
C SER A 305 3.40 -16.70 10.28
N SER A 306 4.12 -15.96 9.42
CA SER A 306 5.55 -15.62 9.60
C SER A 306 5.92 -14.99 10.95
N HIS A 307 4.93 -14.50 11.72
CA HIS A 307 5.14 -13.92 13.05
C HIS A 307 5.03 -14.92 14.21
N LEU A 308 4.54 -16.14 13.94
CA LEU A 308 4.45 -17.21 14.92
C LEU A 308 5.60 -18.23 14.76
N LEU A 309 6.37 -18.11 13.68
CA LEU A 309 7.48 -19.00 13.32
C LEU A 309 8.79 -18.74 14.09
N ASP A 310 8.93 -17.60 14.78
CA ASP A 310 10.15 -17.28 15.56
C ASP A 310 10.19 -18.01 16.92
N ASP A 311 9.12 -18.69 17.32
CA ASP A 311 9.06 -19.40 18.60
C ASP A 311 9.46 -20.87 18.38
N HIS A 312 10.72 -21.20 18.67
CA HIS A 312 11.24 -22.57 18.63
C HIS A 312 10.62 -23.49 19.71
N ASN A 313 9.73 -22.96 20.55
CA ASN A 313 8.97 -23.71 21.55
C ASN A 313 7.52 -23.88 21.09
N TYR A 314 7.30 -24.83 20.19
CA TYR A 314 5.97 -25.16 19.72
C TYR A 314 5.23 -26.01 20.79
N GLU A 315 4.43 -25.35 21.61
CA GLU A 315 3.46 -26.01 22.49
C GLU A 315 2.06 -25.84 21.90
N ALA A 316 1.44 -26.93 21.43
CA ALA A 316 0.22 -26.89 20.63
C ALA A 316 -0.93 -26.13 21.29
N GLU A 317 -1.11 -26.26 22.60
CA GLU A 317 -2.18 -25.58 23.33
C GLU A 317 -1.95 -24.08 23.44
N SER A 318 -0.73 -23.67 23.79
CA SER A 318 -0.32 -22.27 23.84
C SER A 318 -0.41 -21.62 22.45
N THR A 319 0.04 -22.31 21.40
CA THR A 319 -0.09 -21.84 20.02
C THR A 319 -1.55 -21.70 19.59
N ARG A 320 -2.41 -22.68 19.93
CA ARG A 320 -3.84 -22.63 19.61
C ARG A 320 -4.51 -21.42 20.24
N ARG A 321 -4.23 -21.14 21.52
CA ARG A 321 -4.73 -19.95 22.22
C ARG A 321 -4.28 -18.66 21.53
N ARG A 322 -2.99 -18.53 21.21
CA ARG A 322 -2.44 -17.35 20.51
C ARG A 322 -3.07 -17.15 19.13
N ILE A 323 -3.31 -18.21 18.36
CA ILE A 323 -3.99 -18.11 17.06
C ILE A 323 -5.43 -17.65 17.29
N TYR A 324 -6.15 -18.25 18.24
CA TYR A 324 -7.52 -17.86 18.55
C TYR A 324 -7.63 -16.38 18.97
N GLU A 325 -6.75 -15.89 19.83
CA GLU A 325 -6.69 -14.47 20.21
C GLU A 325 -6.47 -13.57 19.00
N ASN A 326 -5.58 -13.97 18.08
CA ASN A 326 -5.40 -13.28 16.80
C ASN A 326 -6.67 -13.31 15.93
N LEU A 327 -7.42 -14.41 15.89
CA LEU A 327 -8.70 -14.49 15.15
C LEU A 327 -9.72 -13.48 15.70
N VAL A 328 -9.83 -13.35 17.02
CA VAL A 328 -10.72 -12.36 17.67
C VAL A 328 -10.31 -10.93 17.31
N ILE A 329 -9.00 -10.63 17.32
CA ILE A 329 -8.49 -9.32 16.91
C ILE A 329 -8.78 -9.06 15.43
N HIS A 330 -8.57 -10.06 14.57
CA HIS A 330 -8.78 -9.95 13.14
C HIS A 330 -10.26 -9.78 12.78
N GLU A 331 -11.17 -10.46 13.46
CA GLU A 331 -12.62 -10.27 13.31
C GLU A 331 -12.98 -8.78 13.47
N ARG A 332 -12.64 -8.20 14.63
CA ARG A 332 -12.93 -6.79 14.95
C ARG A 332 -12.28 -5.84 13.95
N ARG A 333 -10.99 -6.06 13.64
CA ARG A 333 -10.24 -5.22 12.69
C ARG A 333 -10.83 -5.27 11.29
N LYS A 334 -11.17 -6.45 10.77
CA LYS A 334 -11.73 -6.59 9.42
C LYS A 334 -13.07 -5.85 9.32
N LEU A 335 -13.96 -6.01 10.30
CA LEU A 335 -15.22 -5.26 10.32
C LEU A 335 -15.01 -3.74 10.38
N GLN A 336 -14.06 -3.25 11.19
CA GLN A 336 -13.73 -1.83 11.25
C GLN A 336 -13.12 -1.32 9.93
N TYR A 337 -12.18 -2.05 9.36
CA TYR A 337 -11.53 -1.72 8.09
C TYR A 337 -12.50 -1.64 6.93
N SER A 338 -13.48 -2.55 6.87
CA SER A 338 -14.58 -2.49 5.92
C SER A 338 -15.39 -1.19 6.07
N LYS A 339 -15.78 -0.83 7.30
CA LYS A 339 -16.50 0.43 7.58
C LYS A 339 -15.69 1.66 7.18
N ASN A 340 -14.39 1.69 7.47
CA ASN A 340 -13.50 2.79 7.07
C ASN A 340 -13.48 2.96 5.55
N LEU A 341 -13.38 1.87 4.79
CA LEU A 341 -13.39 1.95 3.33
C LEU A 341 -14.74 2.36 2.76
N TYR A 342 -15.86 1.86 3.27
CA TYR A 342 -17.17 2.32 2.81
C TYR A 342 -17.32 3.83 3.02
N LYS A 343 -16.93 4.35 4.19
CA LYS A 343 -16.94 5.79 4.48
C LYS A 343 -16.01 6.56 3.55
N PHE A 344 -14.76 6.13 3.41
CA PHE A 344 -13.79 6.74 2.51
C PHE A 344 -14.34 6.82 1.08
N THR A 345 -14.88 5.71 0.57
CA THR A 345 -15.34 5.63 -0.82
C THR A 345 -16.58 6.48 -1.06
N SER A 346 -17.54 6.49 -0.13
CA SER A 346 -18.71 7.36 -0.21
C SER A 346 -18.30 8.83 -0.26
N ARG A 347 -17.34 9.26 0.56
CA ARG A 347 -16.83 10.65 0.50
C ARG A 347 -16.16 10.96 -0.83
N VAL A 348 -15.33 10.04 -1.34
CA VAL A 348 -14.63 10.22 -2.63
C VAL A 348 -15.63 10.35 -3.79
N LEU A 349 -16.66 9.49 -3.83
CA LEU A 349 -17.71 9.55 -4.85
C LEU A 349 -18.56 10.82 -4.72
N ASN A 350 -18.98 11.18 -3.51
CA ASN A 350 -19.74 12.42 -3.28
C ASN A 350 -18.93 13.65 -3.73
N LEU A 351 -17.64 13.69 -3.39
CA LEU A 351 -16.74 14.72 -3.86
C LEU A 351 -16.66 14.74 -5.39
N LEU A 352 -16.46 13.58 -6.03
CA LEU A 352 -16.37 13.51 -7.49
C LEU A 352 -17.68 14.01 -8.15
N ASN A 353 -18.83 13.50 -7.70
CA ASN A 353 -20.14 13.89 -8.22
C ASN A 353 -20.39 15.40 -8.04
N SER A 354 -19.98 15.99 -6.92
CA SER A 354 -20.06 17.46 -6.72
C SER A 354 -19.26 18.25 -7.77
N LYS A 355 -18.22 17.66 -8.39
CA LYS A 355 -17.45 18.34 -9.44
C LYS A 355 -18.11 18.27 -10.80
N TYR A 356 -19.04 17.34 -10.99
CA TYR A 356 -19.75 17.07 -12.24
C TYR A 356 -21.25 17.42 -12.19
N GLU A 357 -21.73 18.00 -11.09
CA GLU A 357 -23.12 18.43 -10.91
C GLU A 357 -23.61 19.35 -12.05
N TYR A 358 -22.82 20.37 -12.43
CA TYR A 358 -23.16 21.26 -13.54
C TYR A 358 -23.18 20.58 -14.92
N ALA A 359 -22.44 19.48 -15.06
CA ALA A 359 -22.48 18.67 -16.28
C ALA A 359 -23.65 17.68 -16.26
N ARG A 360 -24.46 17.66 -15.19
CA ARG A 360 -25.56 16.71 -14.96
C ARG A 360 -25.11 15.26 -15.08
N VAL A 361 -23.93 14.95 -14.54
CA VAL A 361 -23.37 13.60 -14.54
C VAL A 361 -23.23 13.09 -13.11
N ILE A 362 -23.67 11.85 -12.89
CA ILE A 362 -23.53 11.13 -11.63
C ILE A 362 -22.78 9.82 -11.88
N PHE A 363 -21.75 9.56 -11.06
CA PHE A 363 -21.04 8.30 -11.04
C PHE A 363 -21.51 7.45 -9.86
N GLU A 364 -21.81 6.18 -10.13
CA GLU A 364 -22.27 5.21 -9.15
C GLU A 364 -21.43 3.94 -9.14
N ILE A 365 -21.35 3.28 -7.98
CA ILE A 365 -20.68 1.99 -7.84
C ILE A 365 -21.70 0.96 -7.34
N SER A 366 -21.90 -0.10 -8.14
CA SER A 366 -22.72 -1.27 -7.79
C SER A 366 -21.89 -2.40 -7.20
N PHE A 367 -22.51 -3.23 -6.36
CA PHE A 367 -21.87 -4.44 -5.83
C PHE A 367 -21.83 -5.54 -6.90
N PHE A 368 -20.73 -6.29 -6.91
CA PHE A 368 -20.65 -7.55 -7.63
C PHE A 368 -21.30 -8.68 -6.83
#